data_AF-A0A9E2YGT6-F1
#
_entry.id   AF-A0A9E2YGT6-F1
#
_cell.length_a   1.000
_cell.length_b   1.000
_cell.length_c   1.000
_cell.angle_alpha   90.00
_cell.angle_beta   90.00
_cell.angle_gamma   90.00
#
_symmetry.space_group_name_H-M   'P 1'
#
loop_
_entity.id
_entity.type
_entity.pdbx_description
1 polymer ?
#
loop_
_entity_poly.entity_id
_entity_poly.type
_entity_poly.pdbx_seq_one_letter_code
_entity_poly.pdbx_strand_id
1 'polypeptide(L)'
;MDKHSGAYERFRHWAATLLNHQHAHDAEVYQFSTISALLEGVYDGDATVADLLRHGDFGLGTFNHLDGEMVILDGVCYRLRSDGTAT
;
A
#
# COMPACT_ATOMS: atom_id res chain seq x y z
N MET A 1 -19.63 -14.61 -27.78
CA MET A 1 -19.02 -13.31 -27.41
C MET A 1 -18.79 -13.35 -25.91
N ASP A 2 -17.59 -12.95 -25.48
CA ASP A 2 -16.81 -13.55 -24.39
C ASP A 2 -17.36 -13.48 -22.95
N LYS A 3 -17.24 -14.60 -22.22
CA LYS A 3 -17.35 -14.66 -20.74
C LYS A 3 -16.01 -15.00 -20.05
N HIS A 4 -14.89 -15.03 -20.78
CA HIS A 4 -13.57 -15.38 -20.24
C HIS A 4 -12.70 -14.17 -19.81
N SER A 5 -13.21 -12.95 -19.90
CA SER A 5 -12.41 -11.71 -19.81
C SER A 5 -11.85 -11.36 -18.41
N GLY A 6 -12.53 -11.66 -17.30
CA GLY A 6 -12.12 -11.12 -15.99
C GLY A 6 -10.96 -11.83 -15.31
N ALA A 7 -10.91 -13.17 -15.38
CA ALA A 7 -9.89 -13.95 -14.68
C ALA A 7 -8.53 -13.88 -15.38
N TYR A 8 -8.54 -13.83 -16.70
CA TYR A 8 -7.34 -13.74 -17.52
C TYR A 8 -6.63 -12.40 -17.30
N GLU A 9 -7.36 -11.27 -17.28
CA GLU A 9 -6.78 -9.96 -17.02
C GLU A 9 -6.18 -9.86 -15.61
N ARG A 10 -6.85 -10.40 -14.57
CA ARG A 10 -6.29 -10.47 -13.22
C ARG A 10 -5.02 -11.32 -13.16
N PHE A 11 -5.02 -12.47 -13.83
CA PHE A 11 -3.84 -13.33 -13.91
C PHE A 11 -2.68 -12.63 -14.64
N ARG A 12 -2.96 -11.96 -15.76
CA ARG A 12 -1.95 -11.20 -16.51
C ARG A 12 -1.38 -10.06 -15.68
N HIS A 13 -2.23 -9.33 -14.95
CA HIS A 13 -1.80 -8.27 -14.05
C HIS A 13 -0.90 -8.82 -12.95
N TRP A 14 -1.35 -9.85 -12.22
CA TRP A 14 -0.55 -10.51 -11.19
C TRP A 14 0.80 -11.02 -11.72
N ALA A 15 0.81 -11.68 -12.89
CA ALA A 15 2.03 -12.22 -13.48
C ALA A 15 3.00 -11.09 -13.89
N ALA A 16 2.48 -9.97 -14.39
CA ALA A 16 3.29 -8.80 -14.72
C ALA A 16 3.90 -8.16 -13.46
N THR A 17 3.11 -7.98 -12.41
CA THR A 17 3.58 -7.47 -11.10
C THR A 17 4.67 -8.36 -10.51
N LEU A 18 4.46 -9.68 -10.52
CA LEU A 18 5.44 -10.67 -10.02
C LEU A 18 6.79 -10.54 -10.73
N LEU A 19 6.77 -10.46 -12.07
CA LEU A 19 7.98 -10.33 -12.87
C LEU A 19 8.68 -8.99 -12.64
N ASN A 20 7.93 -7.91 -12.40
CA ASN A 20 8.48 -6.58 -12.15
C ASN A 20 9.23 -6.52 -10.81
N HIS A 21 8.74 -7.20 -9.77
CA HIS A 21 9.42 -7.29 -8.48
C HIS A 21 10.78 -8.01 -8.54
N GLN A 22 11.00 -8.93 -9.49
CA GLN A 22 12.26 -9.67 -9.59
C GLN A 22 13.42 -8.85 -10.17
N HIS A 23 13.16 -7.67 -10.75
CA HIS A 23 14.15 -6.83 -11.43
C HIS A 23 14.48 -5.52 -10.69
N ALA A 24 13.97 -5.29 -9.48
CA ALA A 24 14.30 -4.10 -8.69
C ALA A 24 15.77 -4.20 -8.22
N HIS A 25 16.67 -3.59 -8.99
CA HIS A 25 18.11 -3.62 -8.76
C HIS A 25 18.58 -2.82 -7.52
N ASP A 26 17.67 -2.09 -6.87
CA ASP A 26 17.87 -1.43 -5.57
C ASP A 26 16.64 -1.69 -4.68
N ALA A 27 16.73 -2.68 -3.79
CA ALA A 27 15.67 -2.97 -2.82
C ALA A 27 15.67 -1.88 -1.72
N GLU A 28 14.85 -0.86 -1.91
CA GLU A 28 14.61 0.21 -0.93
C GLU A 28 13.51 -0.20 0.05
N VAL A 29 13.69 0.11 1.34
CA VAL A 29 12.61 0.17 2.32
C VAL A 29 12.42 1.63 2.70
N TYR A 30 11.28 2.19 2.32
CA TYR A 30 10.90 3.53 2.69
C TYR A 30 10.00 3.53 3.94
N GLN A 31 10.28 4.42 4.87
CA GLN A 31 9.46 4.64 6.07
C GLN A 31 9.29 6.12 6.29
N PHE A 32 8.04 6.56 6.41
CA PHE A 32 7.72 7.90 6.87
C PHE A 32 7.57 7.92 8.40
N SER A 33 8.25 8.85 9.07
CA SER A 33 8.35 8.93 10.53
C SER A 33 9.05 7.72 11.19
N THR A 34 8.89 7.54 12.51
CA THR A 34 9.50 6.46 13.29
C THR A 34 8.48 5.81 14.23
N ILE A 35 8.73 4.54 14.59
CA ILE A 35 7.89 3.84 15.58
C ILE A 35 7.90 4.55 16.94
N SER A 36 9.01 5.16 17.33
CA SER A 36 9.11 5.91 18.58
C SER A 36 8.18 7.13 18.59
N ALA A 37 8.18 7.93 17.52
CA ALA A 37 7.27 9.08 17.39
C ALA A 37 5.80 8.65 17.45
N LEU A 38 5.46 7.52 16.81
CA LEU A 38 4.12 6.94 16.88
C LEU A 38 3.75 6.55 18.32
N LEU A 39 4.64 5.86 19.03
CA LEU A 39 4.41 5.46 20.43
C LEU A 39 4.31 6.66 21.39
N GLU A 40 4.96 7.77 21.05
CA GLU A 40 4.91 9.03 21.81
C GLU A 40 3.67 9.88 21.51
N GLY A 41 2.80 9.45 20.59
CA GLY A 41 1.53 10.11 20.29
C GLY A 41 1.59 11.13 19.14
N VAL A 42 2.65 11.12 18.33
CA VAL A 42 2.75 11.97 17.13
C VAL A 42 1.91 11.34 16.02
N TYR A 43 0.60 11.62 16.03
CA TYR A 43 -0.38 11.03 15.12
C TYR A 43 -0.73 11.90 13.92
N ASP A 44 -0.13 13.07 13.77
CA ASP A 44 -0.35 13.95 12.62
C ASP A 44 0.95 14.07 11.82
N GLY A 45 0.93 13.53 10.60
CA GLY A 45 2.00 13.63 9.61
C GLY A 45 1.62 14.49 8.41
N ASP A 46 2.62 14.82 7.60
CA ASP A 46 2.51 15.65 6.39
C ASP A 46 2.70 14.87 5.07
N ALA A 47 3.03 13.57 5.13
CA ALA A 47 3.08 12.71 3.95
C ALA A 47 1.68 12.32 3.46
N THR A 48 1.48 12.42 2.14
CA THR A 48 0.25 11.94 1.50
C THR A 48 0.41 10.51 0.99
N VAL A 49 -0.70 9.79 0.78
CA VAL A 49 -0.68 8.48 0.11
C VAL A 49 0.00 8.56 -1.26
N ALA A 50 -0.19 9.66 -1.99
CA ALA A 50 0.45 9.86 -3.28
C ALA A 50 1.98 10.00 -3.17
N ASP A 51 2.50 10.50 -2.05
CA ASP A 51 3.94 10.53 -1.80
C ASP A 51 4.46 9.12 -1.50
N LEU A 52 3.74 8.35 -0.66
CA LEU A 52 4.11 6.97 -0.32
C LEU A 52 4.17 6.06 -1.57
N LEU A 53 3.20 6.20 -2.48
CA LEU A 53 3.14 5.41 -3.72
C LEU A 53 4.27 5.72 -4.71
N ARG A 54 5.08 6.77 -4.49
CA ARG A 54 6.31 7.00 -5.27
C ARG A 54 7.46 6.09 -4.83
N HIS A 55 7.39 5.54 -3.62
CA HIS A 55 8.44 4.70 -3.04
C HIS A 55 8.18 3.20 -3.18
N GLY A 56 6.97 2.80 -3.59
CA GLY A 56 6.64 1.40 -3.81
C GLY A 56 5.15 1.15 -3.96
N ASP A 57 4.84 -0.09 -4.32
CA ASP A 57 3.50 -0.61 -4.58
C ASP A 57 3.05 -1.62 -3.51
N PHE A 58 3.85 -1.84 -2.47
CA PHE A 58 3.57 -2.71 -1.33
C PHE A 58 3.98 -2.06 0.00
N GLY A 59 3.12 -2.13 1.01
CA GLY A 59 3.42 -1.55 2.32
C GLY A 59 2.27 -1.59 3.32
N LEU A 60 2.55 -1.10 4.53
CA LEU A 60 1.59 -1.00 5.62
C LEU A 60 1.86 0.23 6.49
N GLY A 61 0.89 0.63 7.30
CA GLY A 61 1.03 1.73 8.26
C GLY A 61 -0.32 2.14 8.84
N THR A 62 -0.46 3.40 9.21
CA THR A 62 -1.71 3.99 9.70
C THR A 62 -1.90 5.38 9.10
N PHE A 63 -3.02 6.03 9.39
CA PHE A 63 -3.33 7.37 8.94
C PHE A 63 -3.28 8.39 10.08
N ASN A 64 -3.42 9.67 9.73
CA ASN A 64 -3.53 10.71 10.74
C ASN A 64 -4.63 10.39 11.76
N HIS A 65 -4.38 10.76 13.01
CA HIS A 65 -5.24 10.47 14.17
C HIS A 65 -5.43 8.98 14.49
N LEU A 66 -4.56 8.10 13.97
CA LEU A 66 -4.74 6.64 14.01
C LEU A 66 -6.09 6.18 13.44
N ASP A 67 -6.61 6.87 12.41
CA ASP A 67 -7.88 6.49 11.75
C ASP A 67 -7.69 5.27 10.82
N GLY A 68 -7.56 4.11 11.47
CA GLY A 68 -7.47 2.81 10.82
C GLY A 68 -6.05 2.44 10.36
N GLU A 69 -5.98 1.25 9.78
CA GLU A 69 -4.75 0.68 9.23
C GLU A 69 -4.67 0.96 7.73
N MET A 70 -3.46 1.26 7.27
CA MET A 70 -3.12 1.39 5.86
C MET A 70 -2.52 0.07 5.37
N VAL A 71 -3.00 -0.41 4.23
CA VAL A 71 -2.39 -1.51 3.48
C VAL A 71 -2.27 -1.10 2.02
N ILE A 72 -1.08 -1.21 1.45
CA ILE A 72 -0.82 -0.97 0.03
C ILE A 72 -0.56 -2.32 -0.64
N LEU A 73 -1.36 -2.65 -1.66
CA LEU A 73 -1.24 -3.87 -2.46
C LEU A 73 -1.39 -3.52 -3.94
N ASP A 74 -0.43 -3.94 -4.76
CA ASP A 74 -0.40 -3.68 -6.21
C ASP A 74 -0.59 -2.19 -6.54
N GLY A 75 -0.01 -1.30 -5.73
CA GLY A 75 -0.06 0.15 -5.90
C GLY A 75 -1.40 0.79 -5.50
N VAL A 76 -2.32 0.02 -4.93
CA VAL A 76 -3.59 0.52 -4.39
C VAL A 76 -3.50 0.59 -2.86
N CYS A 77 -3.77 1.78 -2.32
CA CYS A 77 -3.83 2.00 -0.88
C CYS A 77 -5.26 1.78 -0.38
N TYR A 78 -5.41 0.89 0.60
CA TYR A 78 -6.65 0.62 1.30
C TYR A 78 -6.57 1.13 2.74
N ARG A 79 -7.70 1.64 3.26
CA ARG A 79 -7.87 1.94 4.68
C ARG A 79 -8.81 0.92 5.32
N LEU A 80 -8.31 0.19 6.31
CA LEU A 80 -9.06 -0.75 7.12
C LEU A 80 -9.45 -0.07 8.44
N ARG A 81 -10.74 0.09 8.69
CA ARG A 81 -11.25 0.77 9.88
C ARG A 81 -11.64 -0.21 10.98
N SER A 82 -11.73 0.31 12.21
CA SER A 82 -12.12 -0.44 13.40
C SER A 82 -13.56 -0.96 13.35
N ASP A 83 -14.42 -0.37 12.51
CA ASP A 83 -15.77 -0.85 12.22
C ASP A 83 -15.81 -2.01 11.21
N GLY A 84 -14.65 -2.43 10.69
CA GLY A 84 -14.51 -3.50 9.71
C GLY A 84 -14.69 -3.05 8.26
N THR A 85 -14.91 -1.76 7.99
CA THR A 85 -14.94 -1.25 6.61
C THR A 85 -13.55 -1.19 6.00
N ALA A 86 -13.46 -1.50 4.71
CA ALA A 86 -12.25 -1.38 3.90
C ALA A 86 -12.57 -0.55 2.65
N THR A 87 -11.85 0.55 2.46
CA THR A 87 -12.02 1.49 1.34
C THR A 87 -10.72 1.74 0.62
#